data_AF-A0A2E0ZPA3-F1
#
_entry.id   AF-A0A2E0ZPA3-F1
#
_cell.length_a   1.000
_cell.length_b   1.000
_cell.length_c   1.000
_cell.angle_alpha   90.00
_cell.angle_beta   90.00
_cell.angle_gamma   90.00
#
_symmetry.space_group_name_H-M   'P 1'
#
loop_
_entity.id
_entity.type
_entity.pdbx_description
1 polymer ?
#
loop_
_entity_poly.entity_id
_entity_poly.type
_entity_poly.pdbx_seq_one_letter_code
_entity_poly.pdbx_strand_id
1 'polypeptide(L)'
;MRNQWNRLLAAPLLALVVLVALAGPASASGESVGACMAEHLEAHGELDSHLLHDEAVQDQLEKCFEAPSPILPELNEIIWGGGAFLILFVLMVKKGFPAVQGAMDARADRIRADLDEADQAKLDAQSVKAGYEARLADAKSEASRLIDEARADAERVRADLVARAEADAAGIRERAAVESDAAKAQAIADLRAEVASIALGAAERVVQSSLDAEVQGNLIDAYIDEVAGTDG
;
A
#
# COMPACT_ATOMS: atom_id res chain seq x y z
N MET A 1 -25.27 2.42 -28.72
CA MET A 1 -24.46 2.30 -29.95
C MET A 1 -24.27 0.83 -30.40
N ARG A 2 -25.33 -0.01 -30.39
CA ARG A 2 -25.25 -1.45 -30.75
C ARG A 2 -25.92 -1.81 -32.09
N ASN A 3 -26.63 -0.87 -32.72
CA ASN A 3 -27.48 -1.15 -33.89
C ASN A 3 -26.87 -0.77 -35.25
N GLN A 4 -25.64 -0.25 -35.29
CA GLN A 4 -24.95 0.08 -36.55
C GLN A 4 -24.15 -1.10 -37.11
N TRP A 5 -23.75 -2.04 -36.24
CA TRP A 5 -22.96 -3.23 -36.62
C TRP A 5 -23.82 -4.29 -37.34
N ASN A 6 -25.09 -4.47 -36.96
CA ASN A 6 -25.99 -5.38 -37.68
C ASN A 6 -26.38 -4.91 -39.09
N ARG A 7 -26.30 -3.59 -39.37
CA ARG A 7 -26.61 -3.06 -40.71
C ARG A 7 -25.47 -3.27 -41.71
N LEU A 8 -24.24 -3.39 -41.23
CA LEU A 8 -23.05 -3.67 -42.05
C LEU A 8 -22.90 -5.16 -42.38
N LEU A 9 -23.45 -6.05 -41.55
CA LEU A 9 -23.47 -7.51 -41.81
C LEU A 9 -24.67 -7.99 -42.63
N ALA A 10 -25.80 -7.26 -42.63
CA ALA A 10 -26.99 -7.64 -43.38
C ALA A 10 -26.91 -7.33 -44.89
N ALA A 11 -26.16 -6.29 -45.28
CA ALA A 11 -26.01 -5.88 -46.69
C ALA A 11 -25.33 -6.93 -47.60
N PRO A 12 -24.23 -7.60 -47.20
CA PRO A 12 -23.61 -8.64 -48.04
C PRO A 12 -24.47 -9.92 -48.10
N LEU A 13 -25.22 -10.25 -47.04
CA LEU A 13 -26.10 -11.43 -47.02
C LEU A 13 -27.31 -11.28 -47.96
N LEU A 14 -27.91 -10.08 -48.03
CA LEU A 14 -28.98 -9.80 -48.99
C LEU A 14 -28.50 -9.81 -50.44
N ALA A 15 -27.27 -9.35 -50.71
CA ALA A 15 -26.67 -9.45 -52.04
C ALA A 15 -26.39 -10.92 -52.44
N LEU A 16 -26.00 -11.78 -51.50
CA LEU A 16 -25.73 -13.19 -51.73
C LEU A 16 -27.03 -14.01 -51.95
N VAL A 17 -28.12 -13.66 -51.26
CA VAL A 17 -29.45 -14.26 -51.47
C VAL A 17 -30.06 -13.84 -52.82
N VAL A 18 -29.84 -12.60 -53.26
CA VAL A 18 -30.28 -12.15 -54.59
C VAL A 18 -29.46 -12.80 -55.72
N LEU A 19 -28.17 -13.09 -55.49
CA LEU A 19 -27.33 -13.80 -56.46
C LEU A 19 -27.76 -15.27 -56.63
N VAL A 20 -28.23 -15.91 -55.56
CA VAL A 20 -28.76 -17.30 -55.60
C VAL A 20 -30.14 -17.36 -56.28
N ALA A 21 -30.95 -16.30 -56.18
CA ALA A 21 -32.28 -16.26 -56.81
C ALA A 21 -32.27 -15.93 -58.31
N LEU A 22 -31.16 -15.37 -58.84
CA LEU A 22 -30.99 -15.08 -60.26
C LEU A 22 -30.22 -16.16 -61.04
N ALA A 23 -29.77 -17.21 -60.35
CA ALA A 23 -29.41 -18.46 -60.99
C ALA A 23 -30.72 -19.21 -61.31
N GLY A 24 -31.34 -18.84 -62.45
CA GLY A 24 -32.28 -19.74 -63.12
C GLY A 24 -31.59 -21.10 -63.36
N PRO A 25 -32.36 -22.19 -63.55
CA PRO A 25 -31.76 -23.48 -63.85
C PRO A 25 -30.87 -23.26 -65.07
N ALA A 26 -29.58 -23.49 -64.91
CA ALA A 26 -28.68 -23.62 -66.02
C ALA A 26 -29.17 -24.84 -66.80
N SER A 27 -30.02 -24.61 -67.80
CA SER A 27 -30.18 -25.52 -68.90
C SER A 27 -28.82 -25.53 -69.60
N ALA A 28 -27.95 -26.41 -69.13
CA ALA A 28 -26.77 -26.82 -69.87
C ALA A 28 -27.28 -27.36 -71.21
N SER A 29 -27.17 -26.55 -72.26
CA SER A 29 -27.52 -26.94 -73.63
C SER A 29 -26.41 -27.76 -74.27
N GLY A 30 -25.79 -28.65 -73.50
CA GLY A 30 -25.01 -29.75 -74.05
C GLY A 30 -25.95 -30.93 -74.21
N GLU A 31 -26.01 -31.52 -75.40
CA GLU A 31 -26.65 -32.82 -75.59
C GLU A 31 -26.08 -33.78 -74.55
N SER A 32 -26.87 -34.10 -73.52
CA SER A 32 -26.42 -35.04 -72.50
C SER A 32 -26.16 -36.38 -73.18
N VAL A 33 -25.13 -37.10 -72.76
CA VAL A 33 -24.80 -38.44 -73.28
C VAL A 33 -26.03 -39.36 -73.27
N GLY A 34 -26.94 -39.17 -72.29
CA GLY A 34 -28.21 -39.89 -72.21
C GLY A 34 -29.23 -39.58 -73.32
N ALA A 35 -29.23 -38.37 -73.89
CA ALA A 35 -30.08 -38.00 -75.03
C ALA A 35 -29.55 -38.59 -76.35
N CYS A 36 -28.22 -38.53 -76.58
CA CYS A 36 -27.54 -39.16 -77.72
C CYS A 36 -27.77 -40.69 -77.73
N MET A 37 -27.68 -41.34 -76.56
CA MET A 37 -27.95 -42.77 -76.43
C MET A 37 -29.43 -43.13 -76.63
N ALA A 38 -30.37 -42.31 -76.16
CA ALA A 38 -31.80 -42.60 -76.27
C ALA A 38 -32.30 -42.56 -77.72
N GLU A 39 -31.81 -41.62 -78.54
CA GLU A 39 -32.17 -41.54 -79.96
C GLU A 39 -31.67 -42.76 -80.75
N HIS A 40 -30.46 -43.24 -80.45
CA HIS A 40 -29.89 -44.42 -81.11
C HIS A 40 -30.48 -45.76 -80.65
N LEU A 41 -30.96 -45.83 -79.41
CA LEU A 41 -31.65 -47.01 -78.86
C LEU A 41 -33.08 -47.15 -79.39
N GLU A 42 -33.77 -46.06 -79.75
CA GLU A 42 -35.12 -46.12 -80.34
C GLU A 42 -35.11 -46.62 -81.80
N ALA A 43 -34.01 -46.41 -82.54
CA ALA A 43 -33.85 -46.90 -83.91
C ALA A 43 -33.63 -48.42 -84.01
N HIS A 44 -33.15 -49.07 -82.94
CA HIS A 44 -32.86 -50.50 -82.90
C HIS A 44 -33.62 -51.18 -81.75
N GLY A 45 -34.87 -51.57 -82.02
CA GLY A 45 -35.71 -52.33 -81.10
C GLY A 45 -35.18 -53.76 -80.88
N GLU A 46 -35.13 -54.14 -79.60
CA GLU A 46 -34.62 -55.39 -78.99
C GLU A 46 -33.09 -55.50 -78.80
N LEU A 47 -32.67 -55.39 -77.53
CA LEU A 47 -31.32 -55.73 -77.09
C LEU A 47 -31.16 -57.26 -77.05
N ASP A 48 -30.49 -57.82 -78.04
CA ASP A 48 -29.85 -59.13 -77.93
C ASP A 48 -28.32 -58.96 -77.79
N SER A 49 -27.71 -59.83 -76.99
CA SER A 49 -26.30 -59.83 -76.59
C SER A 49 -25.30 -59.96 -77.76
N HIS A 50 -25.79 -60.30 -78.96
CA HIS A 50 -25.00 -60.49 -80.17
C HIS A 50 -24.80 -59.22 -81.04
N LEU A 51 -25.50 -58.11 -80.75
CA LEU A 51 -25.32 -56.83 -81.48
C LEU A 51 -24.18 -55.97 -80.93
N LEU A 52 -23.60 -56.34 -79.79
CA LEU A 52 -22.47 -55.65 -79.16
C LEU A 52 -21.11 -55.95 -79.82
N HIS A 53 -21.08 -56.62 -80.97
CA HIS A 53 -19.86 -56.94 -81.71
C HIS A 53 -19.88 -56.40 -83.15
N ASP A 54 -20.87 -55.59 -83.51
CA ASP A 54 -20.89 -54.90 -84.80
C ASP A 54 -20.11 -53.58 -84.71
N GLU A 55 -19.09 -53.44 -85.55
CA GLU A 55 -18.08 -52.37 -85.50
C GLU A 55 -18.71 -50.97 -85.71
N ALA A 56 -19.84 -50.89 -86.42
CA ALA A 56 -20.54 -49.65 -86.72
C ALA A 56 -21.34 -49.07 -85.54
N VAL A 57 -21.85 -49.91 -84.63
CA VAL A 57 -22.62 -49.47 -83.46
C VAL A 57 -21.68 -48.97 -82.37
N GLN A 58 -20.49 -49.56 -82.26
CA GLN A 58 -19.49 -49.17 -81.29
C GLN A 58 -18.88 -47.79 -81.62
N ASP A 59 -18.63 -47.50 -82.91
CA ASP A 59 -18.06 -46.21 -83.36
C ASP A 59 -19.04 -45.01 -83.23
N GLN A 60 -20.36 -45.26 -83.28
CA GLN A 60 -21.36 -44.21 -83.03
C GLN A 60 -21.57 -43.97 -81.54
N LEU A 61 -21.48 -45.00 -80.71
CA LEU A 61 -21.57 -44.85 -79.26
C LEU A 61 -20.32 -44.15 -78.70
N GLU A 62 -19.13 -44.41 -79.26
CA GLU A 62 -17.85 -43.78 -78.89
C GLU A 62 -17.87 -42.25 -79.09
N LYS A 63 -18.49 -41.76 -80.18
CA LYS A 63 -18.67 -40.32 -80.43
C LYS A 63 -19.58 -39.61 -79.43
N CYS A 64 -20.55 -40.30 -78.84
CA CYS A 64 -21.37 -39.75 -77.74
C CYS A 64 -20.57 -39.66 -76.42
N PHE A 65 -19.47 -40.40 -76.27
CA PHE A 65 -18.62 -40.42 -75.06
C PHE A 65 -17.39 -39.50 -75.14
N GLU A 66 -17.14 -38.87 -76.28
CA GLU A 66 -16.06 -37.88 -76.44
C GLU A 66 -16.44 -36.57 -75.72
N ALA A 67 -16.16 -36.50 -74.42
CA ALA A 67 -16.28 -35.27 -73.65
C ALA A 67 -15.32 -34.21 -74.22
N PRO A 68 -15.79 -32.99 -74.59
CA PRO A 68 -14.89 -31.90 -74.92
C PRO A 68 -13.84 -31.74 -73.80
N SER A 69 -12.57 -31.72 -74.20
CA SER A 69 -11.39 -31.90 -73.35
C SER A 69 -11.50 -31.31 -71.92
N PRO A 70 -11.45 -32.12 -70.84
CA PRO A 70 -11.62 -31.70 -69.44
C PRO A 70 -10.45 -30.90 -68.83
N ILE A 71 -9.46 -30.53 -69.65
CA ILE A 71 -8.23 -29.86 -69.22
C ILE A 71 -8.24 -28.37 -69.61
N LEU A 72 -9.07 -27.99 -70.58
CA LEU A 72 -9.21 -26.61 -71.05
C LEU A 72 -10.67 -26.17 -70.90
N PRO A 73 -11.03 -25.47 -69.81
CA PRO A 73 -12.37 -24.95 -69.66
C PRO A 73 -12.69 -23.97 -70.78
N GLU A 74 -13.96 -23.85 -71.08
CA GLU A 74 -14.46 -22.94 -72.11
C GLU A 74 -13.96 -21.52 -71.81
N LEU A 75 -13.49 -20.78 -72.82
CA LEU A 75 -12.89 -19.45 -72.63
C LEU A 75 -13.81 -18.50 -71.84
N ASN A 76 -15.12 -18.73 -71.92
CA ASN A 76 -16.12 -18.01 -71.14
C ASN A 76 -15.95 -18.21 -69.62
N GLU A 77 -15.71 -19.45 -69.15
CA GLU A 77 -15.51 -19.72 -67.71
C GLU A 77 -14.22 -19.08 -67.18
N ILE A 78 -13.16 -19.05 -67.99
CA ILE A 78 -11.90 -18.38 -67.62
C ILE A 78 -12.11 -16.86 -67.49
N ILE A 79 -12.88 -16.24 -68.41
CA ILE A 79 -13.15 -14.80 -68.39
C ILE A 79 -14.02 -14.44 -67.19
N TRP A 80 -15.14 -15.15 -66.97
CA TRP A 80 -16.06 -14.88 -65.87
C TRP A 80 -15.46 -15.26 -64.50
N GLY A 81 -14.83 -16.43 -64.39
CA GLY A 81 -14.17 -16.90 -63.17
C GLY A 81 -12.94 -16.06 -62.82
N GLY A 82 -12.11 -15.74 -63.80
CA GLY A 82 -10.96 -14.83 -63.64
C GLY A 82 -11.40 -13.41 -63.27
N GLY A 83 -12.49 -12.92 -63.87
CA GLY A 83 -13.09 -11.62 -63.52
C GLY A 83 -13.60 -11.58 -62.08
N ALA A 84 -14.34 -12.60 -61.65
CA ALA A 84 -14.81 -12.71 -60.26
C ALA A 84 -13.65 -12.84 -59.26
N PHE A 85 -12.62 -13.61 -59.59
CA PHE A 85 -11.39 -13.72 -58.80
C PHE A 85 -10.66 -12.38 -58.69
N LEU A 86 -10.50 -11.65 -59.79
CA LEU A 86 -9.86 -10.33 -59.80
C LEU A 86 -10.64 -9.30 -58.97
N ILE A 87 -11.98 -9.28 -59.08
CA ILE A 87 -12.83 -8.40 -58.27
C ILE A 87 -12.66 -8.72 -56.78
N LEU A 88 -12.70 -10.00 -56.40
CA LEU A 88 -12.48 -10.42 -55.02
C LEU A 88 -11.06 -10.07 -54.55
N PHE A 89 -10.04 -10.31 -55.39
CA PHE A 89 -8.65 -10.01 -55.09
C PHE A 89 -8.43 -8.52 -54.84
N VAL A 90 -8.98 -7.65 -55.69
CA VAL A 90 -8.90 -6.19 -55.53
C VAL A 90 -9.61 -5.75 -54.25
N LEU A 91 -10.78 -6.31 -53.93
CA LEU A 91 -11.47 -6.01 -52.67
C LEU A 91 -10.68 -6.46 -51.44
N MET A 92 -10.05 -7.64 -51.50
CA MET A 92 -9.21 -8.17 -50.42
C MET A 92 -7.94 -7.34 -50.21
N VAL A 93 -7.28 -6.93 -51.29
CA VAL A 93 -6.10 -6.06 -51.20
C VAL A 93 -6.49 -4.68 -50.67
N LYS A 94 -7.58 -4.10 -51.19
CA LYS A 94 -8.02 -2.75 -50.80
C LYS A 94 -8.52 -2.68 -49.36
N LYS A 95 -9.13 -3.74 -48.81
CA LYS A 95 -9.75 -3.71 -47.47
C LYS A 95 -9.11 -4.65 -46.45
N GLY A 96 -8.64 -5.83 -46.87
CA GLY A 96 -8.04 -6.84 -46.00
C GLY A 96 -6.65 -6.46 -45.50
N PHE A 97 -5.75 -6.07 -46.41
CA PHE A 97 -4.39 -5.65 -46.03
C PHE A 97 -4.36 -4.48 -45.04
N PRO A 98 -5.08 -3.35 -45.25
CA PRO A 98 -5.05 -2.26 -44.29
C PRO A 98 -5.68 -2.64 -42.94
N ALA A 99 -6.67 -3.54 -42.91
CA ALA A 99 -7.26 -4.01 -41.65
C ALA A 99 -6.29 -4.86 -40.83
N VAL A 100 -5.51 -5.73 -41.47
CA VAL A 100 -4.49 -6.56 -40.80
C VAL A 100 -3.33 -5.70 -40.31
N GLN A 101 -2.85 -4.77 -41.14
CA GLN A 101 -1.78 -3.84 -40.76
C GLN A 101 -2.20 -2.97 -39.57
N GLY A 102 -3.40 -2.38 -39.61
CA GLY A 102 -3.92 -1.59 -38.49
C GLY A 102 -4.05 -2.40 -37.18
N ALA A 103 -4.38 -3.69 -37.26
CA ALA A 103 -4.44 -4.55 -36.07
C ALA A 103 -3.05 -4.88 -35.51
N MET A 104 -2.03 -5.06 -36.37
CA MET A 104 -0.65 -5.26 -35.95
C MET A 104 -0.06 -3.98 -35.33
N ASP A 105 -0.29 -2.83 -35.98
CA ASP A 105 0.17 -1.53 -35.48
C ASP A 105 -0.47 -1.20 -34.13
N ALA A 106 -1.80 -1.40 -33.99
CA ALA A 106 -2.49 -1.20 -32.72
C ALA A 106 -1.95 -2.11 -31.60
N ARG A 107 -1.55 -3.35 -31.91
CA ARG A 107 -0.89 -4.23 -30.95
C ARG A 107 0.50 -3.72 -30.58
N ALA A 108 1.29 -3.31 -31.57
CA ALA A 108 2.63 -2.79 -31.35
C ALA A 108 2.60 -1.51 -30.49
N ASP A 109 1.67 -0.60 -30.76
CA ASP A 109 1.50 0.64 -30.01
C ASP A 109 1.01 0.37 -28.58
N ARG A 110 0.10 -0.58 -28.40
CA ARG A 110 -0.30 -1.02 -27.06
C ARG A 110 0.87 -1.59 -26.27
N ILE A 111 1.69 -2.45 -26.87
CA ILE A 111 2.87 -3.03 -26.20
C ILE A 111 3.86 -1.92 -25.83
N ARG A 112 4.10 -0.95 -26.72
CA ARG A 112 4.96 0.20 -26.42
C ARG A 112 4.41 1.01 -25.25
N ALA A 113 3.11 1.33 -25.28
CA ALA A 113 2.47 2.06 -24.19
C ALA A 113 2.54 1.30 -22.86
N ASP A 114 2.27 0.00 -22.86
CA ASP A 114 2.33 -0.85 -21.67
C ASP A 114 3.78 -0.92 -21.11
N LEU A 115 4.79 -0.95 -21.98
CA LEU A 115 6.21 -0.92 -21.59
C LEU A 115 6.62 0.45 -21.02
N ASP A 116 6.24 1.53 -21.69
CA ASP A 116 6.51 2.89 -21.23
C ASP A 116 5.84 3.14 -19.87
N GLU A 117 4.59 2.69 -19.67
CA GLU A 117 3.90 2.77 -18.39
C GLU A 117 4.60 1.94 -17.31
N ALA A 118 5.06 0.73 -17.64
CA ALA A 118 5.79 -0.10 -16.70
C ALA A 118 7.14 0.53 -16.29
N ASP A 119 7.84 1.16 -17.22
CA ASP A 119 9.09 1.88 -16.94
C ASP A 119 8.84 3.12 -16.09
N GLN A 120 7.80 3.90 -16.38
CA GLN A 120 7.40 5.04 -15.54
C GLN A 120 7.00 4.58 -14.14
N ALA A 121 6.17 3.55 -14.02
CA ALA A 121 5.77 2.99 -12.73
C ALA A 121 6.98 2.49 -11.91
N LYS A 122 7.99 1.93 -12.58
CA LYS A 122 9.25 1.51 -11.94
C LYS A 122 10.06 2.72 -11.46
N LEU A 123 10.17 3.77 -12.26
CA LEU A 123 10.85 5.01 -11.86
C LEU A 123 10.14 5.70 -10.69
N ASP A 124 8.81 5.75 -10.71
CA ASP A 124 8.00 6.27 -9.62
C ASP A 124 8.17 5.43 -8.35
N ALA A 125 8.13 4.10 -8.46
CA ALA A 125 8.39 3.22 -7.31
C ALA A 125 9.80 3.42 -6.73
N GLN A 126 10.81 3.61 -7.58
CA GLN A 126 12.17 3.90 -7.14
C GLN A 126 12.29 5.27 -6.46
N SER A 127 11.65 6.30 -7.00
CA SER A 127 11.66 7.65 -6.43
C SER A 127 10.94 7.67 -5.07
N VAL A 128 9.79 7.01 -4.98
CA VAL A 128 9.04 6.84 -3.74
C VAL A 128 9.87 6.07 -2.71
N LYS A 129 10.49 4.96 -3.10
CA LYS A 129 11.38 4.19 -2.22
C LYS A 129 12.55 5.05 -1.69
N ALA A 130 13.22 5.79 -2.57
CA ALA A 130 14.31 6.69 -2.18
C ALA A 130 13.81 7.78 -1.21
N GLY A 131 12.62 8.33 -1.44
CA GLY A 131 11.97 9.28 -0.54
C GLY A 131 11.65 8.68 0.83
N TYR A 132 11.16 7.43 0.87
CA TYR A 132 10.93 6.71 2.12
C TYR A 132 12.23 6.41 2.89
N GLU A 133 13.27 5.96 2.21
CA GLU A 133 14.58 5.70 2.81
C GLU A 133 15.20 6.98 3.38
N ALA A 134 15.10 8.10 2.66
CA ALA A 134 15.55 9.40 3.15
C ALA A 134 14.78 9.85 4.39
N ARG A 135 13.44 9.73 4.39
CA ARG A 135 12.61 10.04 5.57
C ARG A 135 12.91 9.14 6.76
N LEU A 136 13.21 7.86 6.51
CA LEU A 136 13.58 6.93 7.58
C LEU A 136 14.95 7.29 8.17
N ALA A 137 15.92 7.67 7.33
CA ALA A 137 17.22 8.13 7.78
C ALA A 137 17.12 9.42 8.61
N ASP A 138 16.34 10.39 8.13
CA ASP A 138 16.06 11.65 8.84
C ASP A 138 15.37 11.40 10.18
N ALA A 139 14.31 10.59 10.20
CA ALA A 139 13.61 10.23 11.44
C ALA A 139 14.53 9.51 12.45
N LYS A 140 15.44 8.64 11.98
CA LYS A 140 16.43 8.00 12.85
C LYS A 140 17.44 9.00 13.42
N SER A 141 17.94 9.91 12.59
CA SER A 141 18.84 10.98 13.02
C SER A 141 18.18 11.88 14.06
N GLU A 142 16.93 12.26 13.81
CA GLU A 142 16.16 13.10 14.73
C GLU A 142 15.86 12.38 16.04
N ALA A 143 15.49 11.09 15.99
CA ALA A 143 15.30 10.28 17.19
C ALA A 143 16.59 10.16 18.02
N SER A 144 17.74 9.94 17.37
CA SER A 144 19.03 9.93 18.06
C SER A 144 19.34 11.28 18.71
N ARG A 145 19.13 12.38 17.99
CA ARG A 145 19.31 13.74 18.51
C ARG A 145 18.43 14.00 19.73
N LEU A 146 17.15 13.63 19.66
CA LEU A 146 16.21 13.79 20.77
C LEU A 146 16.61 12.96 22.00
N ILE A 147 17.09 11.73 21.79
CA ILE A 147 17.58 10.88 22.88
C ILE A 147 18.80 11.51 23.55
N ASP A 148 19.73 12.05 22.77
CA ASP A 148 20.94 12.69 23.30
C ASP A 148 20.61 13.99 24.04
N GLU A 149 19.68 14.80 23.53
CA GLU A 149 19.16 15.98 24.21
C GLU A 149 18.45 15.62 25.51
N ALA A 150 17.57 14.61 25.49
CA ALA A 150 16.87 14.14 26.69
C ALA A 150 17.85 13.60 27.76
N ARG A 151 18.94 12.94 27.35
CA ARG A 151 20.00 12.51 28.26
C ARG A 151 20.75 13.69 28.87
N ALA A 152 21.11 14.68 28.06
CA ALA A 152 21.78 15.88 28.54
C ALA A 152 20.89 16.68 29.52
N ASP A 153 19.60 16.78 29.22
CA ASP A 153 18.61 17.41 30.09
C ASP A 153 18.41 16.64 31.39
N ALA A 154 18.30 15.31 31.31
CA ALA A 154 18.20 14.46 32.49
C ALA A 154 19.41 14.61 33.41
N GLU A 155 20.64 14.65 32.86
CA GLU A 155 21.85 14.87 33.67
C GLU A 155 21.87 16.28 34.29
N ARG A 156 21.43 17.30 33.56
CA ARG A 156 21.32 18.67 34.08
C ARG A 156 20.33 18.76 35.23
N VAL A 157 19.15 18.16 35.07
CA VAL A 157 18.12 18.10 36.12
C VAL A 157 18.63 17.31 37.32
N ARG A 158 19.31 16.18 37.09
CA ARG A 158 19.93 15.40 38.16
C ARG A 158 20.95 16.22 38.94
N ALA A 159 21.84 16.94 38.25
CA ALA A 159 22.84 17.80 38.88
C ALA A 159 22.20 18.93 39.69
N ASP A 160 21.17 19.60 39.15
CA ASP A 160 20.43 20.65 39.86
C ASP A 160 19.73 20.10 41.12
N LEU A 161 19.06 18.95 41.01
CA LEU A 161 18.41 18.31 42.15
C LEU A 161 19.40 17.90 43.24
N VAL A 162 20.56 17.34 42.87
CA VAL A 162 21.61 17.00 43.83
C VAL A 162 22.15 18.26 44.51
N ALA A 163 22.45 19.32 43.74
CA ALA A 163 22.94 20.58 44.30
C ALA A 163 21.94 21.23 45.27
N ARG A 164 20.64 21.22 44.94
CA ARG A 164 19.58 21.69 45.83
C ARG A 164 19.46 20.84 47.08
N ALA A 165 19.50 19.51 46.94
CA ALA A 165 19.43 18.60 48.07
C ALA A 165 20.63 18.77 49.02
N GLU A 166 21.83 18.99 48.50
CA GLU A 166 23.02 19.30 49.29
C GLU A 166 22.90 20.65 50.00
N ALA A 167 22.40 21.68 49.33
CA ALA A 167 22.15 23.00 49.93
C ALA A 167 21.09 22.94 51.04
N ASP A 168 19.99 22.22 50.81
CA ASP A 168 18.94 22.02 51.81
C ASP A 168 19.45 21.21 53.01
N ALA A 169 20.22 20.15 52.76
CA ALA A 169 20.86 19.36 53.81
C ALA A 169 21.84 20.19 54.64
N ALA A 170 22.62 21.06 54.02
CA ALA A 170 23.51 21.99 54.72
C ALA A 170 22.71 22.98 55.58
N GLY A 171 21.61 23.54 55.04
CA GLY A 171 20.72 24.44 55.79
C GLY A 171 20.04 23.76 56.98
N ILE A 172 19.63 22.49 56.84
CA ILE A 172 19.08 21.70 57.95
C ILE A 172 20.14 21.48 59.03
N ARG A 173 21.38 21.12 58.65
CA ARG A 173 22.48 20.90 59.60
C ARG A 173 22.81 22.16 60.39
N GLU A 174 22.85 23.31 59.71
CA GLU A 174 23.11 24.60 60.36
C GLU A 174 22.01 24.95 61.37
N ARG A 175 20.73 24.83 60.96
CA ARG A 175 19.61 25.05 61.88
C ARG A 175 19.64 24.10 63.07
N ALA A 176 19.91 22.82 62.83
CA ALA A 176 20.01 21.82 63.89
C ALA A 176 21.17 22.12 64.86
N ALA A 177 22.30 22.64 64.36
CA ALA A 177 23.41 23.06 65.21
C ALA A 177 23.02 24.25 66.10
N VAL A 178 22.40 25.28 65.52
CA VAL A 178 21.89 26.45 66.26
C VAL A 178 20.85 26.04 67.30
N GLU A 179 19.89 25.19 66.95
CA GLU A 179 18.89 24.65 67.87
C GLU A 179 19.53 23.80 68.99
N SER A 180 20.55 22.99 68.67
CA SER A 180 21.28 22.19 69.66
C SER A 180 21.99 23.08 70.67
N ASP A 181 22.63 24.16 70.22
CA ASP A 181 23.35 25.07 71.10
C ASP A 181 22.41 25.91 71.97
N ALA A 182 21.28 26.35 71.39
CA ALA A 182 20.21 26.99 72.17
C ALA A 182 19.63 26.04 73.23
N ALA A 183 19.37 24.78 72.87
CA ALA A 183 18.87 23.77 73.81
C ALA A 183 19.87 23.46 74.93
N LYS A 184 21.17 23.39 74.63
CA LYS A 184 22.23 23.25 75.67
C LYS A 184 22.26 24.44 76.61
N ALA A 185 22.19 25.67 76.07
CA ALA A 185 22.20 26.88 76.89
C ALA A 185 20.98 26.92 77.82
N GLN A 186 19.80 26.55 77.32
CA GLN A 186 18.59 26.42 78.12
C GLN A 186 18.74 25.34 79.21
N ALA A 187 19.22 24.14 78.85
CA ALA A 187 19.42 23.06 79.81
C ALA A 187 20.41 23.45 80.93
N ILE A 188 21.48 24.19 80.60
CA ILE A 188 22.43 24.71 81.60
C ILE A 188 21.76 25.76 82.51
N ALA A 189 20.92 26.63 81.95
CA ALA A 189 20.18 27.62 82.74
C ALA A 189 19.20 26.95 83.71
N ASP A 190 18.46 25.94 83.24
CA ASP A 190 17.53 25.16 84.05
C ASP A 190 18.28 24.40 85.16
N LEU A 191 19.42 23.78 84.86
CA LEU A 191 20.30 23.14 85.85
C LEU A 191 20.79 24.11 86.92
N ARG A 192 21.18 25.33 86.53
CA ARG A 192 21.63 26.36 87.47
C ARG A 192 20.50 26.83 88.39
N ALA A 193 19.29 26.99 87.85
CA ALA A 193 18.11 27.34 88.63
C ALA A 193 17.77 26.25 89.66
N GLU A 194 17.84 24.97 89.25
CA GLU A 194 17.59 23.83 90.13
C GLU A 194 18.67 23.69 91.21
N VAL A 195 19.94 23.87 90.87
CA VAL A 195 21.01 23.86 91.89
C VAL A 195 20.86 25.02 92.87
N ALA A 196 20.47 26.21 92.39
CA ALA A 196 20.22 27.36 93.25
C ALA A 196 19.04 27.11 94.21
N SER A 197 17.96 26.47 93.75
CA SER A 197 16.81 26.13 94.59
C SER A 197 17.18 25.10 95.66
N ILE A 198 17.95 24.06 95.30
CA ILE A 198 18.46 23.06 96.25
C ILE A 198 19.39 23.70 97.28
N ALA A 199 20.31 24.58 96.84
CA ALA A 199 21.23 25.28 97.72
C ALA A 199 20.51 26.22 98.70
N LEU A 200 19.51 26.98 98.23
CA LEU A 200 18.66 27.81 99.08
C LEU A 200 17.89 26.97 100.11
N GLY A 201 17.28 25.86 99.69
CA GLY A 201 16.56 24.96 100.61
C GLY A 201 17.47 24.28 101.64
N ALA A 202 18.73 23.99 101.28
CA ALA A 202 19.74 23.50 102.22
C ALA A 202 20.18 24.61 103.21
N ALA A 203 20.44 25.82 102.72
CA ALA A 203 20.79 26.97 103.55
C ALA A 203 19.66 27.33 104.53
N GLU A 204 18.41 27.32 104.09
CA GLU A 204 17.23 27.54 104.93
C GLU A 204 17.18 26.52 106.09
N ARG A 205 17.42 25.24 105.80
CA ARG A 205 17.51 24.18 106.83
C ARG A 205 18.62 24.41 107.84
N VAL A 206 19.81 24.84 107.39
CA VAL A 206 20.94 25.13 108.27
C VAL A 206 20.64 26.34 109.16
N VAL A 207 20.13 27.43 108.59
CA VAL A 207 19.74 28.63 109.34
C VAL A 207 18.69 28.27 110.39
N GLN A 208 17.65 27.53 110.00
CA GLN A 208 16.60 27.06 110.89
C GLN A 208 17.14 26.16 112.01
N SER A 209 18.18 25.35 111.76
CA SER A 209 18.84 24.55 112.81
C SER A 209 19.79 25.33 113.71
N SER A 210 20.32 26.47 113.23
CA SER A 210 21.24 27.34 113.98
C SER A 210 20.54 28.44 114.80
N LEU A 211 19.25 28.65 114.55
CA LEU A 211 18.36 29.51 115.33
C LEU A 211 18.01 28.80 116.66
N ASP A 212 18.95 28.80 117.60
CA ASP A 212 18.68 28.54 119.02
C ASP A 212 18.26 29.85 119.71
N ALA A 213 17.56 29.75 120.85
CA ALA A 213 17.06 30.90 121.61
C ALA A 213 18.16 31.91 121.97
N GLU A 214 19.41 31.45 122.08
CA GLU A 214 20.59 32.27 122.36
C GLU A 214 21.04 33.13 121.16
N VAL A 215 20.99 32.59 119.94
CA VAL A 215 21.34 33.34 118.71
C VAL A 215 20.27 34.39 118.37
N GLN A 216 19.01 34.08 118.66
CA GLN A 216 17.88 34.98 118.45
C GLN A 216 17.96 36.24 119.34
N GLY A 217 18.43 36.09 120.58
CA GLY A 217 18.69 37.22 121.49
C GLY A 217 19.79 38.14 120.97
N ASN A 218 20.93 37.58 120.56
CA ASN A 218 22.06 38.34 120.02
C ASN A 218 21.72 39.11 118.74
N LEU A 219 20.84 38.58 117.87
CA LEU A 219 20.38 39.27 116.66
C LEU A 219 19.43 40.44 116.97
N ILE A 220 18.60 40.32 118.02
CA ILE A 220 17.72 41.41 118.47
C ILE A 220 18.54 42.55 119.05
N ASP A 221 19.53 42.24 119.89
CA ASP A 221 20.41 43.25 120.49
C ASP A 221 21.23 43.98 119.40
N ALA A 222 21.75 43.25 118.40
CA ALA A 222 22.46 43.86 117.27
C ALA A 222 21.57 44.75 116.39
N TYR A 223 20.29 44.38 116.16
CA TYR A 223 19.34 45.21 115.42
C TYR A 223 18.94 46.47 116.21
N ILE A 224 18.78 46.36 117.53
CA ILE A 224 18.53 47.52 118.40
C ILE A 224 19.72 48.49 118.35
N ASP A 225 20.96 47.99 118.35
CA ASP A 225 22.17 48.83 118.23
C ASP A 225 22.29 49.51 116.85
N GLU A 226 22.00 48.81 115.74
CA GLU A 226 22.06 49.39 114.38
C GLU A 226 21.00 50.48 114.17
N VAL A 227 19.77 50.25 114.64
CA VAL A 227 18.68 51.23 114.53
C VAL A 227 18.88 52.40 115.50
N ALA A 228 19.37 52.14 116.70
CA ALA A 228 19.74 53.22 117.64
C ALA A 228 20.96 54.03 117.17
N GLY A 229 21.85 53.44 116.35
CA GLY A 229 23.01 54.10 115.76
C GLY A 229 22.72 54.93 114.50
N THR A 230 21.56 54.74 113.86
CA THR A 230 21.19 55.42 112.59
C THR A 230 20.40 56.73 112.80
N ASP A 231 20.02 57.06 114.05
CA ASP A 231 19.35 58.32 114.43
C ASP A 231 20.32 59.36 115.06
N GLY A 232 21.59 59.37 114.64
CA GLY A 232 22.62 60.35 115.01
C GLY A 232 22.96 61.32 113.89
#